data_AF-A0AAW1UXG4-F1
#
_entry.id   AF-A0AAW1UXG4-F1
#
_cell.length_a   1.000
_cell.length_b   1.000
_cell.length_c   1.000
_cell.angle_alpha   90.00
_cell.angle_beta   90.00
_cell.angle_gamma   90.00
#
_symmetry.space_group_name_H-M   'P 1'
#
loop_
_entity.id
_entity.type
_entity.pdbx_description
1 polymer ?
#
loop_
_entity_poly.entity_id
_entity_poly.type
_entity_poly.pdbx_seq_one_letter_code
_entity_poly.pdbx_strand_id
1 'polypeptide(L)'
;MSSKGNPTKSMGDISENKIPSYGLKLKLDHEYPENRSQRFIPNLRTIWTLLPLILRYIIFYIKCKLTGKSIIMDYIHPAKAKLIYGVPIGGIGSGTIGRGFRGEFCRFQMKPGLYECNTVEANQFIITIKDEHQKTIFQSLLSTFPKSHSNHGKV
;
A
#
# COMPACT_ATOMS: atom_id res chain seq x y z
N MET A 1 -10.78 39.53 -38.08
CA MET A 1 -10.86 38.07 -38.21
C MET A 1 -9.70 37.46 -37.42
N SER A 2 -10.05 36.82 -36.29
CA SER A 2 -9.30 35.87 -35.46
C SER A 2 -7.78 36.01 -35.31
N SER A 3 -7.38 36.65 -34.21
CA SER A 3 -6.10 36.44 -33.53
C SER A 3 -6.05 34.98 -33.02
N LYS A 4 -5.15 34.17 -33.58
CA LYS A 4 -4.89 32.83 -33.05
C LYS A 4 -4.00 32.97 -31.82
N GLY A 5 -4.62 32.84 -30.65
CA GLY A 5 -3.95 32.85 -29.35
C GLY A 5 -2.88 31.76 -29.26
N ASN A 6 -1.72 32.15 -28.72
CA ASN A 6 -0.69 31.23 -28.28
C ASN A 6 -1.28 30.24 -27.25
N PRO A 7 -0.95 28.95 -27.33
CA PRO A 7 -1.30 28.01 -26.27
C PRO A 7 -0.56 28.44 -25.00
N THR A 8 -1.36 28.87 -24.03
CA THR A 8 -1.16 28.76 -22.59
C THR A 8 0.26 28.36 -22.16
N LYS A 9 1.00 29.34 -21.63
CA LYS A 9 2.15 29.13 -20.73
C LYS A 9 1.83 28.00 -19.76
N SER A 10 2.47 26.86 -19.95
CA SER A 10 2.36 25.71 -19.05
C SER A 10 2.84 26.12 -17.66
N MET A 11 1.97 25.83 -16.69
CA MET A 11 2.20 25.92 -15.25
C MET A 11 3.58 25.37 -14.88
N GLY A 12 4.50 26.27 -14.54
CA GLY A 12 5.74 26.05 -13.77
C GLY A 12 6.61 24.87 -14.20
N ASP A 13 7.73 25.18 -14.86
CA ASP A 13 8.92 24.32 -14.97
C ASP A 13 9.39 23.85 -13.58
N ILE A 14 8.79 22.80 -13.04
CA ILE A 14 9.46 21.93 -12.07
C ILE A 14 10.49 21.18 -12.89
N SER A 15 11.67 21.78 -13.05
CA SER A 15 12.84 21.29 -13.78
C SER A 15 12.76 19.77 -14.08
N GLU A 16 12.46 19.39 -15.32
CA GLU A 16 12.44 17.99 -15.80
C GLU A 16 13.73 17.23 -15.42
N ASN A 17 14.82 17.96 -15.17
CA ASN A 17 16.13 17.46 -14.75
C ASN A 17 16.23 16.89 -13.33
N LYS A 18 15.19 16.93 -12.48
CA LYS A 18 15.28 16.43 -11.09
C LYS A 18 14.84 14.97 -10.91
N ILE A 19 14.14 14.40 -11.89
CA ILE A 19 13.67 13.01 -11.80
C ILE A 19 14.81 12.11 -12.31
N PRO A 20 15.32 11.15 -11.51
CA PRO A 20 16.38 10.27 -11.96
C PRO A 20 15.93 9.45 -13.19
N SER A 21 16.88 9.20 -14.09
CA SER A 21 16.64 8.35 -15.27
C SER A 21 16.27 6.92 -14.85
N TYR A 22 16.92 6.43 -13.80
CA TYR A 22 16.71 5.13 -13.20
C TYR A 22 15.67 5.15 -12.06
N GLY A 23 14.93 4.07 -11.93
CA GLY A 23 13.93 3.87 -10.89
C GLY A 23 12.64 3.26 -11.43
N LEU A 24 11.88 2.63 -10.53
CA LEU A 24 10.57 2.09 -10.86
C LEU A 24 9.59 3.24 -11.11
N LYS A 25 9.10 3.37 -12.35
CA LYS A 25 8.11 4.38 -12.76
C LYS A 25 6.77 3.69 -13.03
N LEU A 26 5.78 3.92 -12.18
CA LEU A 26 4.42 3.41 -12.36
C LEU A 26 3.44 4.57 -12.49
N LYS A 27 2.40 4.34 -13.29
CA LYS A 27 1.19 5.17 -13.24
C LYS A 27 0.44 4.86 -11.95
N LEU A 28 -0.26 5.86 -11.40
CA LEU A 28 -1.10 5.66 -10.23
C LEU A 28 -2.18 4.60 -10.52
N ASP A 29 -2.77 4.61 -11.70
CA ASP A 29 -3.81 3.63 -12.07
C ASP A 29 -3.29 2.27 -12.53
N HIS A 30 -1.97 2.01 -12.41
CA HIS A 30 -1.41 0.74 -12.85
C HIS A 30 -1.99 -0.43 -12.04
N GLU A 31 -2.39 -1.49 -12.76
CA GLU A 31 -2.78 -2.77 -12.18
C GLU A 31 -1.87 -3.86 -12.72
N TYR A 32 -1.35 -4.67 -11.80
CA TYR A 32 -0.54 -5.82 -12.17
C TYR A 32 -1.47 -6.93 -12.68
N PRO A 33 -1.18 -7.54 -13.84
CA PRO A 33 -1.97 -8.67 -14.35
C PRO A 33 -1.78 -9.94 -13.50
N GLU A 34 -0.72 -9.98 -12.67
CA GLU A 34 -0.36 -11.14 -11.88
C GLU A 34 -1.09 -11.18 -10.53
N ASN A 35 -1.69 -12.33 -10.23
CA ASN A 35 -2.21 -12.63 -8.92
C ASN A 35 -1.20 -13.49 -8.15
N ARG A 36 -0.38 -12.85 -7.30
CA ARG A 36 0.62 -13.56 -6.51
C ARG A 36 -0.01 -14.15 -5.25
N SER A 37 0.16 -15.45 -5.06
CA SER A 37 -0.23 -16.15 -3.82
C SER A 37 0.95 -16.94 -3.28
N GLN A 38 1.11 -16.93 -1.96
CA GLN A 38 2.13 -17.74 -1.27
C GLN A 38 1.61 -19.15 -0.94
N ARG A 39 0.43 -19.52 -1.45
CA ARG A 39 -0.19 -20.80 -1.16
C ARG A 39 0.61 -21.90 -1.88
N PHE A 40 1.32 -22.70 -1.09
CA PHE A 40 2.05 -23.86 -1.56
C PHE A 40 1.47 -25.12 -0.92
N ILE A 41 1.12 -26.11 -1.74
CA ILE A 41 0.60 -27.39 -1.28
C ILE A 41 1.68 -28.44 -1.57
N PRO A 42 2.37 -28.96 -0.54
CA PRO A 42 3.43 -29.95 -0.74
C PRO A 42 2.87 -31.31 -1.16
N ASN A 43 3.71 -32.11 -1.82
CA ASN A 43 3.40 -33.50 -2.15
C ASN A 43 3.40 -34.37 -0.88
N LEU A 44 2.58 -35.42 -0.84
CA LEU A 44 2.43 -36.35 0.28
C LEU A 44 3.76 -36.98 0.71
N ARG A 45 4.64 -37.33 -0.23
CA ARG A 45 5.98 -37.87 0.10
C ARG A 45 6.82 -36.86 0.89
N THR A 46 6.76 -35.58 0.50
CA THR A 46 7.48 -34.49 1.16
C THR A 46 6.88 -34.21 2.54
N ILE A 47 5.56 -34.34 2.71
CA ILE A 47 4.88 -34.21 4.01
C ILE A 47 5.43 -35.24 5.02
N TRP A 48 5.65 -36.49 4.60
CA TRP A 48 6.25 -37.51 5.46
C TRP A 48 7.67 -37.14 5.90
N THR A 49 8.49 -36.60 5.01
CA THR A 49 9.84 -36.12 5.37
C THR A 49 9.80 -34.90 6.31
N LEU A 50 8.79 -34.04 6.18
CA LEU A 50 8.62 -32.83 6.98
C LEU A 50 7.85 -33.04 8.29
N LEU A 51 7.34 -34.26 8.54
CA LEU A 51 6.53 -34.60 9.71
C LEU A 51 7.08 -34.08 11.06
N PRO A 52 8.36 -34.25 11.43
CA PRO A 52 8.87 -33.74 12.71
C PRO A 52 8.80 -32.22 12.81
N LEU A 53 9.01 -31.51 11.68
CA LEU A 53 8.90 -30.05 11.63
C LEU A 53 7.45 -29.59 11.72
N ILE A 54 6.54 -30.30 11.07
CA ILE A 54 5.09 -30.06 11.15
C ILE A 54 4.60 -30.20 12.59
N LEU A 55 4.98 -31.28 13.29
CA LEU A 55 4.61 -31.49 14.68
C LEU A 55 5.15 -30.37 15.59
N ARG A 56 6.42 -30.00 15.41
CA ARG A 56 7.03 -28.87 16.13
C ARG A 56 6.26 -27.57 15.89
N TYR A 57 5.86 -27.30 14.66
CA TYR A 57 5.07 -26.12 14.30
C TYR A 57 3.68 -26.14 14.93
N ILE A 58 3.00 -27.29 14.98
CA ILE A 58 1.69 -27.42 15.64
C ILE A 58 1.78 -27.10 17.12
N ILE A 59 2.80 -27.64 17.82
CA ILE A 59 3.02 -27.33 19.25
C ILE A 59 3.28 -25.84 19.45
N PHE A 60 4.12 -25.23 18.60
CA PHE A 60 4.37 -23.79 18.63
C PHE A 60 3.08 -22.98 18.37
N TYR A 61 2.28 -23.38 17.40
CA TYR A 61 1.04 -22.71 17.04
C TYR A 61 0.04 -22.73 18.20
N ILE A 62 -0.13 -23.88 18.87
CA ILE A 62 -0.97 -24.01 20.07
C ILE A 62 -0.45 -23.10 21.18
N LYS A 63 0.87 -23.10 21.44
CA LYS A 63 1.50 -22.25 22.45
C LYS A 63 1.28 -20.75 22.16
N CYS A 64 1.44 -20.31 20.91
CA CYS A 64 1.17 -18.94 20.50
C CYS A 64 -0.30 -18.57 20.68
N LYS A 65 -1.22 -19.46 20.30
CA LYS A 65 -2.67 -19.25 20.46
C LYS A 65 -3.07 -19.13 21.93
N LEU A 66 -2.52 -19.96 22.81
CA LEU A 66 -2.76 -19.89 24.26
C LEU A 66 -2.16 -18.63 24.91
N THR A 67 -1.03 -18.14 24.39
CA THR A 67 -0.35 -16.95 24.92
C THR A 67 -0.83 -15.64 24.26
N GLY A 68 -1.71 -15.70 23.27
CA GLY A 68 -2.20 -14.54 22.53
C GLY A 68 -1.12 -13.85 21.67
N LYS A 69 0.01 -14.51 21.41
CA LYS A 69 1.11 -13.93 20.63
C LYS A 69 0.84 -14.06 19.14
N SER A 70 1.14 -13.00 18.39
CA SER A 70 1.07 -13.02 16.92
C SER A 70 2.09 -14.02 16.34
N ILE A 71 1.64 -14.81 15.39
CA ILE A 71 2.46 -15.79 14.68
C ILE A 71 3.13 -15.07 13.51
N ILE A 72 4.47 -14.99 13.53
CA ILE A 72 5.23 -14.26 12.50
C ILE A 72 5.16 -14.98 11.15
N MET A 73 5.20 -16.31 11.16
CA MET A 73 5.25 -17.18 9.99
C MET A 73 4.04 -18.12 10.04
N ASP A 74 2.92 -17.69 9.45
CA ASP A 74 1.71 -18.52 9.38
C ASP A 74 1.66 -19.31 8.06
N TYR A 75 1.85 -20.62 8.16
CA TYR A 75 1.72 -21.55 7.03
C TYR A 75 0.28 -22.05 6.80
N ILE A 76 -0.63 -21.83 7.75
CA ILE A 76 -2.03 -22.25 7.66
C ILE A 76 -2.82 -21.19 6.88
N HIS A 77 -2.64 -19.92 7.25
CA HIS A 77 -3.26 -18.78 6.58
C HIS A 77 -2.18 -17.82 6.06
N PRO A 78 -1.48 -18.17 4.96
CA PRO A 78 -0.44 -17.32 4.42
C PRO A 78 -1.01 -15.97 3.98
N ALA A 79 -0.35 -14.89 4.39
CA ALA A 79 -0.74 -13.55 4.00
C ALA A 79 -0.60 -13.37 2.49
N LYS A 80 -1.66 -12.87 1.83
CA LYS A 80 -1.59 -12.55 0.41
C LYS A 80 -0.84 -11.24 0.22
N ALA A 81 0.26 -11.28 -0.55
CA ALA A 81 0.98 -10.07 -0.92
C ALA A 81 0.07 -9.18 -1.79
N LYS A 82 -0.16 -7.94 -1.35
CA LYS A 82 -0.88 -6.95 -2.14
C LYS A 82 0.09 -6.29 -3.12
N LEU A 83 -0.23 -6.24 -4.41
CA LEU A 83 0.65 -5.62 -5.41
C LEU A 83 0.47 -4.09 -5.46
N ILE A 84 0.50 -3.46 -4.29
CA ILE A 84 0.23 -2.04 -4.08
C ILE A 84 1.43 -1.30 -3.47
N TYR A 85 2.43 -2.05 -2.98
CA TYR A 85 3.52 -1.49 -2.19
C TYR A 85 4.48 -0.61 -3.01
N GLY A 86 4.98 0.44 -2.36
CA GLY A 86 6.07 1.27 -2.86
C GLY A 86 7.21 1.35 -1.84
N VAL A 87 7.94 2.46 -1.86
CA VAL A 87 9.11 2.68 -1.01
C VAL A 87 8.66 2.96 0.44
N PRO A 88 9.26 2.28 1.44
CA PRO A 88 8.95 2.55 2.84
C PRO A 88 9.49 3.91 3.29
N ILE A 89 8.77 4.55 4.19
CA ILE A 89 9.14 5.81 4.82
C ILE A 89 9.47 5.49 6.29
N GLY A 90 10.71 5.73 6.68
CA GLY A 90 11.16 5.55 8.07
C GLY A 90 12.67 5.33 8.16
N GLY A 91 13.23 5.66 9.32
CA GLY A 91 14.64 5.48 9.63
C GLY A 91 14.96 4.08 10.15
N ILE A 92 16.25 3.75 10.17
CA ILE A 92 16.74 2.51 10.77
C ILE A 92 16.41 2.52 12.27
N GLY A 93 15.73 1.49 12.76
CA GLY A 93 15.37 1.33 14.17
C GLY A 93 14.15 2.13 14.66
N SER A 94 13.61 3.07 13.87
CA SER A 94 12.43 3.87 14.25
C SER A 94 11.09 3.21 13.90
N GLY A 95 11.12 2.14 13.11
CA GLY A 95 9.93 1.60 12.43
C GLY A 95 9.69 2.30 11.10
N THR A 96 8.91 1.65 10.23
CA THR A 96 8.62 2.16 8.88
C THR A 96 7.15 2.06 8.54
N ILE A 97 6.71 2.96 7.66
CA ILE A 97 5.35 2.94 7.09
C ILE A 97 5.52 2.82 5.58
N GLY A 98 4.92 1.80 4.99
CA GLY A 98 4.86 1.65 3.54
C GLY A 98 3.98 2.72 2.91
N ARG A 99 4.46 3.35 1.83
CA ARG A 99 3.60 4.14 0.97
C ARG A 99 3.44 3.42 -0.36
N GLY A 100 2.20 3.12 -0.72
CA GLY A 100 1.89 2.52 -2.00
C GLY A 100 2.03 3.50 -3.14
N PHE A 101 2.24 3.00 -4.35
CA PHE A 101 2.44 3.87 -5.52
C PHE A 101 1.17 4.67 -5.86
N ARG A 102 -0.01 4.19 -5.47
CA ARG A 102 -1.32 4.85 -5.60
C ARG A 102 -1.61 5.94 -4.56
N GLY A 103 -0.71 6.10 -3.58
CA GLY A 103 -0.82 7.13 -2.55
C GLY A 103 -1.29 6.61 -1.18
N GLU A 104 -1.65 5.34 -1.04
CA GLU A 104 -2.03 4.74 0.25
C GLU A 104 -0.88 4.65 1.25
N PHE A 105 -1.23 4.80 2.52
CA PHE A 105 -0.41 4.34 3.62
C PHE A 105 -0.79 2.90 3.94
N CYS A 106 0.18 2.00 3.73
CA CYS A 106 0.02 0.57 3.91
C CYS A 106 1.26 -0.02 4.60
N ARG A 107 1.18 -1.27 5.06
CA ARG A 107 2.34 -2.02 5.60
C ARG A 107 3.06 -1.25 6.73
N PHE A 108 2.45 -1.21 7.89
CA PHE A 108 3.00 -0.56 9.08
C PHE A 108 3.95 -1.51 9.81
N GLN A 109 5.16 -1.04 10.10
CA GLN A 109 6.22 -1.74 10.82
C GLN A 109 6.59 -0.93 12.07
N MET A 110 5.58 -0.51 12.83
CA MET A 110 5.77 0.28 14.04
C MET A 110 6.23 -0.57 15.23
N LYS A 111 5.83 -1.85 15.24
CA LYS A 111 6.24 -2.82 16.24
C LYS A 111 7.37 -3.68 15.64
N PRO A 112 8.57 -3.68 16.24
CA PRO A 112 9.66 -4.51 15.74
C PRO A 112 9.25 -5.98 15.60
N GLY A 113 9.51 -6.58 14.44
CA GLY A 113 9.18 -7.98 14.16
C GLY A 113 7.71 -8.25 13.79
N LEU A 114 6.83 -7.24 13.77
CA LEU A 114 5.44 -7.36 13.31
C LEU A 114 5.17 -6.45 12.11
N TYR A 115 4.45 -6.99 11.13
CA TYR A 115 4.05 -6.29 9.92
C TYR A 115 2.53 -6.23 9.83
N GLU A 116 1.96 -5.03 9.88
CA GLU A 116 0.53 -4.82 9.70
C GLU A 116 0.26 -4.44 8.23
N CYS A 117 -0.14 -5.42 7.41
CA CYS A 117 -0.37 -5.27 5.97
C CYS A 117 -1.79 -4.76 5.63
N ASN A 118 -2.32 -3.85 6.43
CA ASN A 118 -3.56 -3.12 6.18
C ASN A 118 -3.29 -1.81 5.43
N THR A 119 -4.35 -1.27 4.82
CA THR A 119 -4.37 0.07 4.22
C THR A 119 -5.28 0.93 5.07
N VAL A 120 -4.82 2.13 5.44
CA VAL A 120 -5.61 3.08 6.25
C VAL A 120 -6.14 4.18 5.35
N GLU A 121 -7.44 4.15 5.05
CA GLU A 121 -8.08 5.10 4.14
C GLU A 121 -8.09 6.53 4.65
N ALA A 122 -8.04 6.74 5.97
CA ALA A 122 -8.00 8.07 6.58
C ALA A 122 -6.71 8.84 6.28
N ASN A 123 -5.61 8.14 6.00
CA ASN A 123 -4.31 8.75 5.74
C ASN A 123 -4.19 9.04 4.25
N GLN A 124 -4.50 10.27 3.83
CA GLN A 124 -4.41 10.70 2.44
C GLN A 124 -4.02 12.18 2.34
N PHE A 125 -3.50 12.56 1.18
CA PHE A 125 -3.26 13.96 0.87
C PHE A 125 -4.48 14.56 0.17
N ILE A 126 -4.85 15.77 0.57
CA ILE A 126 -5.95 16.53 -0.02
C ILE A 126 -5.37 17.69 -0.80
N ILE A 127 -5.84 17.86 -2.04
CA ILE A 127 -5.55 19.02 -2.86
C ILE A 127 -6.79 19.91 -2.83
N THR A 128 -6.60 21.16 -2.41
CA THR A 128 -7.63 22.19 -2.41
C THR A 128 -7.17 23.34 -3.29
N ILE A 129 -7.93 23.63 -4.35
CA ILE A 129 -7.68 24.74 -5.27
C ILE A 129 -8.65 25.85 -4.92
N LYS A 130 -8.11 27.04 -4.67
CA LYS A 130 -8.85 28.24 -4.34
C LYS A 130 -8.62 29.32 -5.39
N ASP A 131 -9.64 30.13 -5.61
CA ASP A 131 -9.57 31.33 -6.43
C ASP A 131 -8.79 32.46 -5.72
N GLU A 132 -8.51 33.55 -6.44
CA GLU A 132 -7.92 34.78 -5.89
C GLU A 132 -8.75 35.32 -4.70
N HIS A 133 -10.07 35.14 -4.75
CA HIS A 133 -11.01 35.49 -3.69
C HIS A 133 -11.09 34.46 -2.54
N GLN A 134 -10.15 33.52 -2.42
CA GLN A 134 -10.11 32.47 -1.40
C GLN A 134 -11.30 31.48 -1.39
N LYS A 135 -12.12 31.50 -2.45
CA LYS A 135 -13.23 30.55 -2.63
C LYS A 135 -12.71 29.22 -3.13
N THR A 136 -13.09 28.11 -2.47
CA THR A 136 -12.73 26.75 -2.91
C THR A 136 -13.43 26.43 -4.22
N ILE A 137 -12.65 26.22 -5.27
CA ILE A 137 -13.12 25.80 -6.61
C ILE A 137 -13.17 24.29 -6.67
N PHE A 138 -12.13 23.64 -6.15
CA PHE A 138 -11.96 22.20 -6.27
C PHE A 138 -11.29 21.63 -5.03
N GLN A 139 -11.77 20.48 -4.59
CA GLN A 139 -11.13 19.72 -3.54
C GLN A 139 -11.18 18.23 -3.90
N SER A 140 -10.02 17.59 -3.91
CA SER A 140 -9.92 16.16 -4.18
C SER A 140 -8.89 15.48 -3.30
N LEU A 141 -9.16 14.23 -2.98
CA LEU A 141 -8.17 13.31 -2.45
C LEU A 141 -7.20 12.92 -3.57
N LEU A 142 -5.91 12.86 -3.25
CA LEU A 142 -4.89 12.36 -4.16
C LEU A 142 -4.73 10.85 -3.99
N SER A 143 -5.78 10.12 -4.37
CA SER A 143 -5.80 8.66 -4.33
C SER A 143 -6.70 8.10 -5.42
N THR A 144 -6.40 6.88 -5.87
CA THR A 144 -7.17 6.19 -6.93
C THR A 144 -8.22 5.23 -6.35
N PHE A 145 -8.48 5.29 -5.04
CA PHE A 145 -9.44 4.39 -4.40
C PHE A 145 -10.87 4.81 -4.76
N PRO A 146 -11.76 3.84 -4.98
CA PRO A 146 -13.18 4.15 -5.09
C PRO A 146 -13.61 4.81 -3.78
N LYS A 147 -14.27 5.97 -3.89
CA LYS A 147 -14.87 6.61 -2.72
C LYS A 147 -15.88 5.62 -2.13
N SER A 148 -15.68 5.22 -0.87
CA SER A 148 -16.75 4.57 -0.13
C SER A 148 -17.90 5.57 -0.06
N HIS A 149 -18.98 5.33 -0.81
CA HIS A 149 -20.20 6.11 -0.69
C HIS A 149 -20.81 5.80 0.67
N SER A 150 -20.33 6.47 1.72
CA SER A 150 -21.13 6.60 2.93
C SER A 150 -22.35 7.40 2.51
N ASN A 151 -23.52 6.76 2.47
CA ASN A 151 -24.81 7.43 2.39
C ASN A 151 -24.99 8.27 3.66
N HIS A 152 -24.33 9.43 3.72
CA HIS A 152 -24.65 10.44 4.71
C HIS A 152 -25.95 11.08 4.24
N GLY A 153 -27.05 10.61 4.83
CA GLY A 153 -28.35 11.24 4.72
C GLY A 153 -28.22 12.73 5.04
N LYS A 154 -28.85 13.54 4.21
CA LYS A 154 -29.14 14.93 4.52
C LYS A 154 -29.94 14.95 5.83
N VAL A 155 -29.42 15.62 6.84
CA VAL A 155 -30.22 16.18 7.94
C VAL A 155 -30.59 17.59 7.52
#